data_AF-A0A7C4MDY3-F1
#
_entry.id   AF-A0A7C4MDY3-F1
#
_cell.length_a   1.000
_cell.length_b   1.000
_cell.length_c   1.000
_cell.angle_alpha   90.00
_cell.angle_beta   90.00
_cell.angle_gamma   90.00
#
_symmetry.space_group_name_H-M   'P 1'
#
loop_
_entity.id
_entity.type
_entity.pdbx_description
1 polymer ?
#
loop_
_entity_poly.entity_id
_entity_poly.type
_entity_poly.pdbx_seq_one_letter_code
_entity_poly.pdbx_strand_id
1 'polypeptide(L)'
;MFFLDRLDLDRRFRLLRRELEARGISEELRGWSFDSPPVEPPSRLVLFSVSELAGRYCQSMRDIYLRRILNVRPPTSVKMARGIVLHAVNREVLSLVKKLLFSGGVRSGSELVEDLLPLTGDVIDRAITEAENLLAKLSEDVKNQLRVEASAFFRFLAVQAAARVDQAISKYPHSDVDSIISSAV
;
A
#
# COMPACT_ATOMS: atom_id res chain seq x y z
N MET A 1 -1.61 8.86 2.38
CA MET A 1 -1.25 8.37 1.02
C MET A 1 -1.52 9.48 0.03
N PHE A 2 -0.50 9.94 -0.69
CA PHE A 2 -0.55 11.19 -1.47
C PHE A 2 -1.60 11.24 -2.59
N PHE A 3 -1.97 10.08 -3.11
CA PHE A 3 -2.82 9.94 -4.30
C PHE A 3 -4.27 9.55 -3.98
N LEU A 4 -4.63 9.36 -2.70
CA LEU A 4 -6.01 9.09 -2.32
C LEU A 4 -6.74 10.42 -2.10
N ASP A 5 -7.76 10.68 -2.92
CA ASP A 5 -8.66 11.81 -2.70
C ASP A 5 -9.59 11.51 -1.52
N ARG A 6 -9.65 12.44 -0.56
CA ARG A 6 -10.55 12.34 0.60
C ARG A 6 -12.01 12.32 0.18
N LEU A 7 -12.38 13.09 -0.85
CA LEU A 7 -13.77 13.15 -1.30
C LEU A 7 -14.22 11.80 -1.85
N ASP A 8 -13.36 11.15 -2.64
CA ASP A 8 -13.63 9.82 -3.18
C ASP A 8 -13.69 8.76 -2.07
N LEU A 9 -12.78 8.82 -1.08
CA LEU A 9 -12.85 7.94 0.10
C LEU A 9 -14.16 8.13 0.86
N ASP A 10 -14.57 9.36 1.15
CA ASP A 10 -15.82 9.64 1.87
C ASP A 10 -17.05 9.14 1.10
N ARG A 11 -17.07 9.31 -0.22
CA ARG A 11 -18.13 8.75 -1.08
C ARG A 11 -18.16 7.24 -1.03
N ARG A 12 -17.00 6.58 -1.14
CA ARG A 12 -16.89 5.12 -1.08
C ARG A 12 -17.27 4.58 0.30
N PHE A 13 -16.83 5.22 1.39
CA PHE A 13 -17.22 4.82 2.74
C PHE A 13 -18.72 5.00 2.99
N ARG A 14 -19.33 6.04 2.43
CA ARG A 14 -20.79 6.21 2.52
C ARG A 14 -21.54 5.09 1.80
N LEU A 15 -21.09 4.68 0.62
CA LEU A 15 -21.66 3.54 -0.10
C LEU A 15 -21.45 2.23 0.66
N LEU A 16 -20.22 1.98 1.12
CA LEU A 16 -19.87 0.79 1.91
C LEU A 16 -20.73 0.70 3.17
N ARG A 17 -20.95 1.83 3.86
CA ARG A 17 -21.79 1.87 5.06
C ARG A 17 -23.23 1.44 4.75
N ARG A 18 -23.82 1.92 3.66
CA ARG A 18 -25.16 1.50 3.22
C ARG A 18 -25.22 0.02 2.88
N GLU A 19 -24.21 -0.52 2.22
CA GLU A 19 -24.14 -1.95 1.93
C GLU A 19 -24.01 -2.80 3.22
N LEU A 20 -23.21 -2.34 4.17
CA LEU A 20 -23.04 -3.02 5.47
C LEU A 20 -24.31 -2.94 6.32
N GLU A 21 -25.05 -1.83 6.27
CA GLU A 21 -26.37 -1.68 6.89
C GLU A 21 -27.38 -2.65 6.26
N ALA A 22 -27.42 -2.77 4.93
CA ALA A 22 -28.33 -3.68 4.23
C ALA A 22 -28.00 -5.17 4.45
N ARG A 23 -26.73 -5.51 4.67
CA ARG A 23 -26.27 -6.89 4.97
C ARG A 23 -26.25 -7.22 6.46
N GLY A 24 -26.64 -6.28 7.32
CA GLY A 24 -27.06 -6.49 8.71
C GLY A 24 -26.22 -7.49 9.51
N ILE A 25 -24.96 -7.20 9.76
CA ILE A 25 -24.22 -7.90 10.83
C ILE A 25 -24.68 -7.29 12.16
N SER A 26 -25.15 -8.14 13.10
CA SER A 26 -25.51 -7.72 14.46
C SER A 26 -24.38 -6.89 15.07
N GLU A 27 -24.72 -5.81 15.79
CA GLU A 27 -23.72 -4.96 16.46
C GLU A 27 -22.83 -5.77 17.42
N GLU A 28 -23.36 -6.83 18.02
CA GLU A 28 -22.64 -7.76 18.89
C GLU A 28 -21.50 -8.52 18.18
N LEU A 29 -21.56 -8.61 16.84
CA LEU A 29 -20.57 -9.28 16.00
C LEU A 29 -19.60 -8.30 15.35
N ARG A 30 -19.75 -7.00 15.61
CA ARG A 30 -18.82 -5.96 15.15
C ARG A 30 -17.63 -5.85 16.10
N GLY A 31 -16.57 -5.16 15.67
CA GLY A 31 -15.50 -4.78 16.58
C GLY A 31 -14.53 -5.91 16.98
N TRP A 32 -14.27 -6.88 16.10
CA TRP A 32 -13.28 -7.95 16.35
C TRP A 32 -13.67 -8.92 17.48
N SER A 33 -14.95 -9.27 17.59
CA SER A 33 -15.50 -10.27 18.54
C SER A 33 -15.08 -11.73 18.25
N PHE A 34 -13.82 -11.97 17.84
CA PHE A 34 -13.31 -13.28 17.39
C PHE A 34 -13.08 -14.29 18.52
N ASP A 35 -13.39 -13.93 19.76
CA ASP A 35 -13.23 -14.76 20.95
C ASP A 35 -14.49 -15.56 21.31
N SER A 36 -15.63 -15.29 20.66
CA SER A 36 -16.87 -16.01 20.87
C SER A 36 -17.60 -16.39 19.56
N PRO A 37 -18.33 -17.53 19.53
CA PRO A 37 -19.17 -17.90 18.39
C PRO A 37 -20.21 -16.80 18.08
N PRO A 38 -20.62 -16.61 16.80
CA PRO A 38 -20.32 -17.39 15.60
C PRO A 38 -19.08 -16.93 14.80
N VAL A 39 -18.42 -15.85 15.20
CA VAL A 39 -17.25 -15.29 14.47
C VAL A 39 -15.92 -15.84 14.97
N GLU A 40 -15.90 -16.51 16.13
CA GLU A 40 -14.74 -17.27 16.60
C GLU A 40 -14.26 -18.26 15.53
N PRO A 41 -12.97 -18.26 15.18
CA PRO A 41 -12.44 -19.19 14.20
C PRO A 41 -12.62 -20.64 14.72
N PRO A 42 -13.01 -21.59 13.84
CA PRO A 42 -13.26 -22.98 14.23
C PRO A 42 -12.01 -23.70 14.78
N SER A 43 -10.82 -23.10 14.61
CA SER A 43 -9.59 -23.57 15.22
C SER A 43 -8.65 -22.39 15.47
N ARG A 44 -7.98 -22.40 16.62
CA ARG A 44 -6.86 -21.49 16.94
C ARG A 44 -5.51 -22.01 16.46
N LEU A 45 -5.45 -23.27 16.02
CA LEU A 45 -4.22 -23.90 15.53
C LEU A 45 -3.85 -23.45 14.11
N VAL A 46 -4.85 -23.07 13.31
CA VAL A 46 -4.67 -22.65 11.92
C VAL A 46 -5.26 -21.27 11.73
N LEU A 47 -4.40 -20.28 11.51
CA LEU A 47 -4.80 -18.90 11.24
C LEU A 47 -4.60 -18.59 9.76
N PHE A 48 -5.67 -18.12 9.12
CA PHE A 48 -5.65 -17.68 7.73
C PHE A 48 -5.43 -16.17 7.66
N SER A 49 -4.68 -15.73 6.64
CA SER A 49 -4.63 -14.30 6.34
C SER A 49 -5.95 -13.84 5.71
N VAL A 50 -6.25 -12.55 5.85
CA VAL A 50 -7.40 -11.94 5.15
C VAL A 50 -7.29 -12.18 3.64
N SER A 51 -6.09 -12.12 3.06
CA SER A 51 -5.88 -12.33 1.63
C SER A 51 -6.23 -13.74 1.15
N GLU A 52 -6.07 -14.76 2.00
CA GLU A 52 -6.45 -16.14 1.66
C GLU A 52 -7.96 -16.32 1.62
N LEU A 53 -8.69 -15.70 2.56
CA LEU A 53 -10.14 -15.86 2.65
C LEU A 53 -10.91 -14.90 1.74
N ALA A 54 -10.44 -13.65 1.63
CA ALA A 54 -11.12 -12.61 0.86
C ALA A 54 -10.82 -12.69 -0.64
N GLY A 55 -9.65 -13.20 -1.03
CA GLY A 55 -9.25 -13.29 -2.43
C GLY A 55 -10.14 -14.23 -3.27
N ARG A 56 -10.68 -15.28 -2.65
CA ARG A 56 -11.56 -16.32 -3.25
C ARG A 56 -11.16 -16.73 -4.68
N TYR A 57 -9.85 -16.78 -4.98
CA TYR A 57 -9.32 -17.10 -6.31
C TYR A 57 -9.75 -18.50 -6.75
N CYS A 58 -9.87 -19.43 -5.81
CA CYS A 58 -10.47 -20.75 -6.02
C CYS A 58 -11.77 -20.86 -5.24
N GLN A 59 -12.90 -21.07 -5.92
CA GLN A 59 -14.21 -21.25 -5.27
C GLN A 59 -14.23 -22.44 -4.30
N SER A 60 -13.45 -23.49 -4.60
CA SER A 60 -13.34 -24.68 -3.74
C SER A 60 -12.29 -24.57 -2.61
N MET A 61 -11.58 -23.43 -2.51
CA MET A 61 -10.49 -23.21 -1.54
C MET A 61 -9.35 -24.26 -1.60
N ARG A 62 -9.24 -25.00 -2.72
CA ARG A 62 -8.22 -26.04 -2.91
C ARG A 62 -6.81 -25.46 -2.96
N ASP A 63 -6.67 -24.21 -3.39
CA ASP A 63 -5.43 -23.46 -3.36
C ASP A 63 -4.91 -23.25 -1.92
N ILE A 64 -5.80 -23.03 -0.94
CA ILE A 64 -5.44 -22.94 0.47
C ILE A 64 -4.91 -24.28 0.98
N TYR A 65 -5.62 -25.38 0.68
CA TYR A 65 -5.18 -26.73 1.06
C TYR A 65 -3.81 -27.08 0.46
N LEU A 66 -3.64 -26.81 -0.85
CA LEU A 66 -2.37 -27.03 -1.54
C LEU A 66 -1.23 -26.26 -0.89
N ARG A 67 -1.45 -25.00 -0.52
CA ARG A 67 -0.44 -24.14 0.10
C ARG A 67 -0.12 -24.53 1.55
N ARG A 68 -1.14 -24.76 2.37
CA ARG A 68 -1.01 -24.90 3.83
C ARG A 68 -0.77 -26.34 4.29
N ILE A 69 -1.31 -27.33 3.57
CA ILE A 69 -1.19 -28.75 3.93
C ILE A 69 -0.16 -29.45 3.05
N LEU A 70 -0.28 -29.30 1.73
CA LEU A 70 0.64 -29.95 0.78
C LEU A 70 1.91 -29.13 0.51
N ASN A 71 2.04 -27.94 1.11
CA ASN A 71 3.21 -27.05 0.98
C ASN A 71 3.60 -26.72 -0.48
N VAL A 72 2.63 -26.72 -1.39
CA VAL A 72 2.84 -26.35 -2.79
C VAL A 72 3.01 -24.84 -2.89
N ARG A 73 4.20 -24.40 -3.31
CA ARG A 73 4.48 -22.97 -3.53
C ARG A 73 3.82 -22.50 -4.83
N PRO A 74 3.08 -21.37 -4.80
CA PRO A 74 2.50 -20.83 -6.02
C PRO A 74 3.61 -20.37 -6.98
N PRO A 75 3.41 -20.52 -8.31
CA PRO A 75 4.38 -20.04 -9.28
C PRO A 75 4.49 -18.51 -9.23
N THR A 76 5.71 -18.02 -9.41
CA THR A 76 5.99 -16.58 -9.47
C THR A 76 5.34 -16.00 -10.72
N SER A 77 4.51 -14.95 -10.57
CA SER A 77 3.90 -14.25 -11.71
C SER A 77 4.44 -12.84 -11.85
N VAL A 78 4.45 -12.33 -13.08
CA VAL A 78 4.82 -10.92 -13.37
C VAL A 78 3.94 -9.94 -12.57
N LYS A 79 2.65 -10.28 -12.37
CA LYS A 79 1.73 -9.48 -11.55
C LYS A 79 2.14 -9.42 -10.08
N MET A 80 2.66 -10.52 -9.52
CA MET A 80 3.19 -10.54 -8.15
C MET A 80 4.44 -9.67 -8.04
N ALA A 81 5.40 -9.84 -8.96
CA ALA A 81 6.62 -9.02 -8.99
C ALA A 81 6.28 -7.53 -9.07
N ARG A 82 5.37 -7.16 -9.99
CA ARG A 82 4.85 -5.81 -10.14
C ARG A 82 4.23 -5.27 -8.84
N GLY A 83 3.38 -6.05 -8.19
CA GLY A 83 2.78 -5.67 -6.91
C GLY A 83 3.84 -5.38 -5.85
N ILE A 84 4.82 -6.27 -5.67
CA ILE A 84 5.91 -6.10 -4.70
C ILE A 84 6.71 -4.83 -4.99
N VAL A 85 7.13 -4.62 -6.24
CA VAL A 85 7.91 -3.43 -6.64
C VAL A 85 7.14 -2.14 -6.37
N LEU A 86 5.87 -2.05 -6.80
CA LEU A 86 5.06 -0.84 -6.60
C LEU A 86 4.82 -0.56 -5.11
N HIS A 87 4.57 -1.59 -4.30
CA HIS A 87 4.45 -1.43 -2.85
C HIS A 87 5.75 -0.97 -2.19
N ALA A 88 6.89 -1.54 -2.59
CA ALA A 88 8.20 -1.14 -2.09
C ALA A 88 8.52 0.32 -2.45
N VAL A 89 8.26 0.72 -3.70
CA VAL A 89 8.41 2.11 -4.17
C VAL A 89 7.53 3.07 -3.35
N ASN A 90 6.24 2.75 -3.18
CA ASN A 90 5.34 3.60 -2.39
C ASN A 90 5.80 3.73 -0.93
N ARG A 91 6.21 2.62 -0.31
CA ARG A 91 6.76 2.61 1.06
C ARG A 91 7.99 3.51 1.17
N GLU A 92 8.92 3.39 0.23
CA GLU A 92 10.16 4.15 0.23
C GLU A 92 9.91 5.64 -0.01
N VAL A 93 9.06 6.01 -0.97
CA VAL A 93 8.68 7.42 -1.20
C VAL A 93 8.04 8.03 0.05
N LEU A 94 7.11 7.33 0.70
CA LEU A 94 6.50 7.79 1.96
C LEU A 94 7.55 8.02 3.05
N SER A 95 8.53 7.13 3.17
CA SER A 95 9.64 7.24 4.13
C SER A 95 10.55 8.43 3.79
N LEU A 96 10.93 8.60 2.53
CA LEU A 96 11.79 9.69 2.05
C LEU A 96 11.13 11.04 2.25
N VAL A 97 9.86 11.20 1.87
CA VAL A 97 9.11 12.45 2.08
C VAL A 97 9.09 12.83 3.56
N LYS A 98 8.77 11.90 4.45
CA LYS A 98 8.80 12.16 5.90
C LYS A 98 10.19 12.58 6.36
N LYS A 99 11.24 11.85 5.96
CA LYS A 99 12.63 12.17 6.32
C LYS A 99 13.02 13.58 5.88
N LEU A 100 12.71 13.96 4.64
CA LEU A 100 13.03 15.28 4.08
C LEU A 100 12.29 16.41 4.80
N LEU A 101 11.02 16.20 5.16
CA LEU A 101 10.25 17.19 5.92
C LEU A 101 10.77 17.33 7.36
N PHE A 102 11.09 16.22 8.03
CA PHE A 102 11.65 16.26 9.39
C PHE A 102 13.07 16.83 9.46
N SER A 103 13.90 16.65 8.43
CA SER A 103 15.31 17.05 8.47
C SER A 103 15.57 18.54 8.16
N GLY A 104 14.64 19.22 7.51
CA GLY A 104 14.89 20.55 6.92
C GLY A 104 13.87 21.64 7.26
N GLY A 105 12.91 21.40 8.17
CA GLY A 105 11.80 22.32 8.41
C GLY A 105 10.75 22.31 7.29
N VAL A 106 9.88 23.32 7.26
CA VAL A 106 8.80 23.41 6.25
C VAL A 106 9.39 23.76 4.89
N ARG A 107 9.41 22.79 3.98
CA ARG A 107 9.91 22.93 2.59
C ARG A 107 8.79 23.14 1.61
N SER A 108 9.07 23.86 0.53
CA SER A 108 8.15 23.94 -0.62
C SER A 108 8.02 22.58 -1.32
N GLY A 109 6.90 22.36 -1.99
CA GLY A 109 6.69 21.17 -2.82
C GLY A 109 7.72 21.08 -3.94
N SER A 110 8.15 22.20 -4.53
CA SER A 110 9.20 22.22 -5.55
C SER A 110 10.53 21.66 -5.04
N GLU A 111 10.98 22.10 -3.86
CA GLU A 111 12.20 21.56 -3.23
C GLU A 111 12.08 20.06 -2.96
N LEU A 112 10.89 19.61 -2.54
CA LEU A 112 10.64 18.18 -2.31
C LEU A 112 10.78 17.35 -3.60
N VAL A 113 10.32 17.86 -4.74
CA VAL A 113 10.50 17.18 -6.04
C VAL A 113 11.97 17.14 -6.44
N GLU A 114 12.68 18.26 -6.30
CA GLU A 114 14.11 18.38 -6.65
C GLU A 114 14.96 17.37 -5.87
N ASP A 115 14.65 17.15 -4.59
CA ASP A 115 15.36 16.19 -3.75
C ASP A 115 14.96 14.72 -4.02
N LEU A 116 13.70 14.46 -4.39
CA LEU A 116 13.21 13.09 -4.59
C LEU A 116 13.59 12.52 -5.96
N LEU A 117 13.50 13.31 -7.04
CA LEU A 117 13.67 12.81 -8.39
C LEU A 117 15.03 12.13 -8.66
N PRO A 118 16.17 12.64 -8.15
CA PRO A 118 17.46 11.97 -8.31
C PRO A 118 17.50 10.56 -7.72
N LEU A 119 16.69 10.27 -6.69
CA LEU A 119 16.66 8.98 -5.99
C LEU A 119 15.88 7.88 -6.75
N THR A 120 15.24 8.22 -7.88
CA THR A 120 14.35 7.31 -8.62
C THR A 120 15.03 5.98 -8.96
N GLY A 121 16.24 6.02 -9.52
CA GLY A 121 16.97 4.82 -9.96
C GLY A 121 17.26 3.87 -8.80
N ASP A 122 17.92 4.37 -7.76
CA ASP A 122 18.32 3.60 -6.58
C ASP A 122 17.13 2.97 -5.84
N VAL A 123 16.01 3.69 -5.77
CA VAL A 123 14.78 3.18 -5.13
C VAL A 123 14.20 2.01 -5.94
N ILE A 124 14.18 2.13 -7.26
CA ILE A 124 13.62 1.10 -8.14
C ILE A 124 14.50 -0.14 -8.19
N ASP A 125 15.82 0.02 -8.29
CA ASP A 125 16.73 -1.13 -8.31
C ASP A 125 16.70 -1.89 -6.97
N ARG A 126 16.58 -1.18 -5.84
CA ARG A 126 16.33 -1.82 -4.53
C ARG A 126 14.99 -2.54 -4.50
N ALA A 127 13.92 -1.94 -5.02
CA ALA A 127 12.60 -2.55 -5.06
C ALA A 127 12.53 -3.81 -5.95
N ILE A 128 13.24 -3.81 -7.08
CA ILE A 128 13.36 -4.98 -7.96
C ILE A 128 14.17 -6.08 -7.27
N THR A 129 15.27 -5.73 -6.61
CA THR A 129 16.08 -6.68 -5.83
C THR A 129 15.25 -7.32 -4.71
N GLU A 130 14.42 -6.55 -4.01
CA GLU A 130 13.47 -7.06 -3.01
C GLU A 130 12.48 -8.06 -3.63
N ALA A 131 11.96 -7.78 -4.82
CA ALA A 131 11.06 -8.70 -5.52
C ALA A 131 11.75 -10.00 -5.95
N GLU A 132 13.00 -9.94 -6.44
CA GLU A 132 13.76 -11.14 -6.80
C GLU A 132 14.09 -12.01 -5.57
N ASN A 133 14.40 -11.38 -4.43
CA ASN A 133 14.66 -12.09 -3.17
C ASN A 133 13.43 -12.81 -2.62
N LEU A 134 12.24 -12.24 -2.80
CA LEU A 134 10.98 -12.82 -2.31
C LEU A 134 10.40 -13.87 -3.25
N LEU A 135 10.68 -13.75 -4.55
CA LEU A 135 10.14 -14.60 -5.59
C LEU A 135 11.24 -15.51 -6.15
N ALA A 136 11.67 -15.20 -7.36
CA ALA A 136 12.75 -15.84 -8.09
C ALA A 136 13.37 -14.78 -9.01
N LYS A 137 14.52 -15.11 -9.61
CA LYS A 137 15.18 -14.23 -10.56
C LYS A 137 14.25 -13.90 -11.74
N LEU A 138 14.11 -12.62 -12.04
CA LEU A 138 13.26 -12.13 -13.11
C LEU A 138 14.05 -12.07 -14.43
N SER A 139 13.37 -12.28 -15.56
CA SER A 139 14.00 -12.06 -16.87
C SER A 139 14.33 -10.58 -17.07
N GLU A 140 15.32 -10.29 -17.92
CA GLU A 140 15.68 -8.89 -18.22
C GLU A 140 14.51 -8.10 -18.82
N ASP A 141 13.68 -8.72 -19.66
CA ASP A 141 12.49 -8.07 -20.24
C ASP A 141 11.51 -7.62 -19.15
N VAL A 142 11.25 -8.49 -18.17
CA VAL A 142 10.36 -8.17 -17.04
C VAL A 142 10.97 -7.07 -16.18
N LYS A 143 12.28 -7.11 -15.91
CA LYS A 143 12.96 -6.06 -15.14
C LYS A 143 12.90 -4.71 -15.85
N ASN A 144 13.12 -4.68 -17.17
CA ASN A 144 13.03 -3.45 -17.95
C ASN A 144 11.61 -2.88 -17.94
N GLN A 145 10.59 -3.74 -18.10
CA GLN A 145 9.20 -3.31 -17.97
C GLN A 145 8.91 -2.73 -16.57
N LEU A 146 9.33 -3.43 -15.51
CA LEU A 146 9.13 -2.98 -14.13
C LEU A 146 9.85 -1.66 -13.85
N ARG A 147 11.06 -1.44 -14.38
CA ARG A 147 11.78 -0.17 -14.23
C ARG A 147 11.02 1.00 -14.83
N VAL A 148 10.48 0.83 -16.03
CA VAL A 148 9.69 1.88 -16.72
C VAL A 148 8.44 2.21 -15.91
N GLU A 149 7.67 1.19 -15.52
CA GLU A 149 6.43 1.38 -14.75
C GLU A 149 6.70 1.97 -13.36
N ALA A 150 7.71 1.47 -12.65
CA ALA A 150 8.08 1.93 -11.32
C ALA A 150 8.65 3.37 -11.35
N SER A 151 9.38 3.74 -12.40
CA SER A 151 9.88 5.11 -12.59
C SER A 151 8.74 6.10 -12.78
N ALA A 152 7.77 5.76 -13.63
CA ALA A 152 6.58 6.57 -13.82
C ALA A 152 5.80 6.71 -12.50
N PHE A 153 5.64 5.61 -11.76
CA PHE A 153 4.94 5.61 -10.49
C PHE A 153 5.67 6.43 -9.40
N PHE A 154 6.99 6.30 -9.27
CA PHE A 154 7.80 7.08 -8.34
C PHE A 154 7.64 8.58 -8.61
N ARG A 155 7.81 9.00 -9.88
CA ARG A 155 7.67 10.41 -10.29
C ARG A 155 6.28 10.95 -10.00
N PHE A 156 5.24 10.15 -10.30
CA PHE A 156 3.87 10.49 -9.94
C PHE A 156 3.72 10.70 -8.42
N LEU A 157 4.23 9.79 -7.59
CA LEU A 157 4.15 9.93 -6.14
C LEU A 157 4.91 11.15 -5.61
N ALA A 158 6.09 11.46 -6.16
CA ALA A 158 6.87 12.63 -5.77
C ALA A 158 6.10 13.93 -6.06
N VAL A 159 5.49 14.04 -7.26
CA VAL A 159 4.66 15.20 -7.63
C VAL A 159 3.41 15.29 -6.75
N GLN A 160 2.75 14.16 -6.47
CA GLN A 160 1.58 14.15 -5.57
C GLN A 160 1.96 14.56 -4.13
N ALA A 161 3.09 14.09 -3.62
CA ALA A 161 3.58 14.46 -2.30
C ALA A 161 3.84 15.97 -2.22
N ALA A 162 4.56 16.53 -3.20
CA ALA A 162 4.82 17.95 -3.30
C ALA A 162 3.54 18.79 -3.33
N ALA A 163 2.58 18.43 -4.20
CA ALA A 163 1.32 19.14 -4.30
C ALA A 163 0.52 19.11 -2.99
N ARG A 164 0.54 17.99 -2.26
CA ARG A 164 -0.13 17.86 -0.95
C ARG A 164 0.54 18.67 0.14
N VAL A 165 1.88 18.74 0.12
CA VAL A 165 2.65 19.58 1.05
C VAL A 165 2.33 21.06 0.81
N ASP A 166 2.38 21.54 -0.43
CA ASP A 166 2.05 22.93 -0.76
C ASP A 166 0.60 23.29 -0.37
N GLN A 167 -0.35 22.39 -0.61
CA GLN A 167 -1.74 22.57 -0.17
C GLN A 167 -1.86 22.66 1.35
N ALA A 168 -1.12 21.83 2.09
CA ALA A 168 -1.14 21.85 3.56
C ALA A 168 -0.53 23.14 4.11
N ILE A 169 0.62 23.57 3.59
CA ILE A 169 1.28 24.82 3.99
C ILE A 169 0.39 26.02 3.66
N SER A 170 -0.17 26.08 2.45
CA SER A 170 -1.05 27.17 2.03
C SER A 170 -2.31 27.27 2.91
N LYS A 171 -2.88 26.13 3.27
CA LYS A 171 -4.08 26.07 4.13
C LYS A 171 -3.79 26.36 5.59
N TYR A 172 -2.60 26.00 6.08
CA TYR A 172 -2.21 26.14 7.48
C TYR A 172 -0.84 26.82 7.64
N PRO A 173 -0.73 28.13 7.40
CA PRO A 173 0.56 28.84 7.31
C PRO A 173 1.41 28.84 8.60
N HIS A 174 0.78 28.63 9.76
CA HIS A 174 1.43 28.62 11.08
C HIS A 174 1.56 27.20 11.67
N SER A 175 1.33 26.17 10.87
CA SER A 175 1.50 24.78 11.30
C SER A 175 2.97 24.42 11.45
N ASP A 176 3.28 23.62 12.45
CA ASP A 176 4.56 22.95 12.58
C ASP A 176 4.69 21.81 11.54
N VAL A 177 5.92 21.28 11.43
CA VAL A 177 6.24 20.19 10.50
C VAL A 177 5.37 18.96 10.78
N ASP A 178 5.11 18.65 12.05
CA ASP A 178 4.28 17.52 12.47
C ASP A 178 2.84 17.65 11.96
N SER A 179 2.24 18.84 12.09
CA SER A 179 0.89 19.10 11.59
C SER A 179 0.80 19.05 10.07
N ILE A 180 1.84 19.54 9.37
CA ILE A 180 1.93 19.45 7.90
C ILE A 180 2.02 18.00 7.46
N ILE A 181 2.88 17.19 8.08
CA ILE A 181 3.01 15.76 7.77
C ILE A 181 1.70 15.04 8.02
N SER A 182 1.04 15.28 9.17
CA SER A 182 -0.25 14.67 9.49
C SER A 182 -1.35 15.02 8.48
N SER A 183 -1.23 16.18 7.82
CA SER A 183 -2.22 16.65 6.86
C SER A 183 -1.93 16.20 5.43
N ALA A 184 -0.65 16.12 5.05
CA ALA A 184 -0.21 15.89 3.68
C ALA A 184 0.16 14.44 3.35
N VAL A 185 0.62 13.65 4.34
CA VAL A 185 1.26 12.33 4.15
C VAL A 185 0.41 11.19 4.67
#